data_AF-A0A518XJB6-F1
#
_entry.id   AF-A0A518XJB6-F1
#
_cell.length_a   1.000
_cell.length_b   1.000
_cell.length_c   1.000
_cell.angle_alpha   90.00
_cell.angle_beta   90.00
_cell.angle_gamma   90.00
#
_symmetry.space_group_name_H-M   'P 1'
#
loop_
_entity.id
_entity.type
_entity.pdbx_description
1 polymer ?
#
loop_
_entity_poly.entity_id
_entity_poly.type
_entity_poly.pdbx_seq_one_letter_code
_entity_poly.pdbx_strand_id
1 'polypeptide(L)'
;MRNIRNTLWLAAGLTAALTAQAEDAPQGTQVGSTENETAYFLSASVPEKEMAILMKAAEARDIPVYFRGLVGDSMEQTAKYMMYMVSTYKVRGVQIDPVRFDRYGVKQVPALVKKCGDRFDIVYGNVALNQALSMIETRGDCRKKS
;
A
#
# COMPACT_ATOMS: atom_id res chain seq x y z
N MET A 1 15.65 -29.75 65.55
CA MET A 1 14.64 -30.74 65.98
C MET A 1 13.25 -30.20 65.68
N ARG A 2 12.44 -30.98 64.94
CA ARG A 2 10.96 -30.91 64.74
C ARG A 2 10.29 -29.53 64.59
N ASN A 3 9.65 -29.29 63.44
CA ASN A 3 8.22 -29.61 63.36
C ASN A 3 7.71 -29.78 61.91
N ILE A 4 6.94 -30.85 61.71
CA ILE A 4 6.26 -31.25 60.46
C ILE A 4 4.76 -31.11 60.71
N ARG A 5 3.99 -30.51 59.79
CA ARG A 5 2.56 -30.76 59.47
C ARG A 5 2.36 -30.24 58.03
N ASN A 6 2.19 -31.01 56.95
CA ASN A 6 1.25 -32.08 56.57
C ASN A 6 -0.23 -31.67 56.57
N THR A 7 -0.81 -31.47 55.39
CA THR A 7 -2.24 -31.51 55.00
C THR A 7 -2.32 -31.05 53.53
N LEU A 8 -3.11 -31.57 52.61
CA LEU A 8 -4.09 -32.64 52.53
C LEU A 8 -4.30 -32.88 51.02
N TRP A 9 -4.50 -34.13 50.60
CA TRP A 9 -4.74 -34.52 49.21
C TRP A 9 -6.10 -34.05 48.68
N LEU A 10 -6.18 -33.68 47.39
CA LEU A 10 -7.39 -33.84 46.58
C LEU A 10 -7.05 -34.14 45.11
N ALA A 11 -7.70 -35.18 44.61
CA ALA A 11 -7.63 -35.71 43.26
C ALA A 11 -8.48 -34.88 42.27
N ALA A 12 -8.11 -34.92 40.99
CA ALA A 12 -8.90 -34.71 39.76
C ALA A 12 -7.88 -34.26 38.69
N GLY A 13 -7.74 -34.85 37.50
CA GLY A 13 -8.78 -35.19 36.55
C GLY A 13 -8.56 -34.33 35.29
N LEU A 14 -8.45 -34.99 34.13
CA LEU A 14 -8.81 -34.49 32.78
C LEU A 14 -8.29 -33.11 32.30
N THR A 15 -7.41 -33.11 31.30
CA THR A 15 -7.73 -32.80 29.88
C THR A 15 -6.44 -32.43 29.11
N ALA A 16 -6.18 -33.14 28.02
CA ALA A 16 -5.28 -32.66 26.97
C ALA A 16 -6.01 -31.54 26.22
N ALA A 17 -5.63 -30.29 26.47
CA ALA A 17 -6.07 -29.17 25.63
C ALA A 17 -5.21 -29.14 24.37
N LEU A 18 -5.79 -29.60 23.25
CA LEU A 18 -5.28 -29.38 21.91
C LEU A 18 -5.37 -27.86 21.64
N THR A 19 -4.27 -27.14 21.76
CA THR A 19 -4.22 -25.72 21.37
C THR A 19 -4.06 -25.66 19.86
N ALA A 20 -5.19 -25.51 19.15
CA ALA A 20 -5.18 -25.09 17.76
C ALA A 20 -4.66 -23.64 17.71
N GLN A 21 -3.37 -23.48 17.39
CA GLN A 21 -2.83 -22.15 17.08
C GLN A 21 -3.31 -21.80 15.67
N ALA A 22 -4.27 -20.88 15.59
CA ALA A 22 -4.59 -20.22 14.33
C ALA A 22 -3.38 -19.35 13.95
N GLU A 23 -2.68 -19.74 12.89
CA GLU A 23 -1.55 -19.00 12.34
C GLU A 23 -2.03 -17.60 11.90
N ASP A 24 -1.33 -16.58 12.37
CA ASP A 24 -1.56 -15.17 12.06
C ASP A 24 -1.81 -14.96 10.55
N ALA A 25 -3.00 -14.49 10.21
CA ALA A 25 -3.26 -13.96 8.89
C ALA A 25 -2.34 -12.75 8.66
N PRO A 26 -1.73 -12.58 7.46
CA PRO A 26 -0.85 -11.46 7.20
C PRO A 26 -1.62 -10.15 7.35
N GLN A 27 -1.27 -9.40 8.38
CA GLN A 27 -1.83 -8.10 8.68
C GLN A 27 -1.43 -7.14 7.54
N GLY A 28 -2.40 -6.73 6.73
CA GLY A 28 -2.19 -5.72 5.69
C GLY A 28 -1.47 -4.51 6.28
N THR A 29 -0.36 -4.10 5.66
CA THR A 29 0.53 -3.04 6.14
C THR A 29 -0.28 -1.80 6.49
N GLN A 30 -0.44 -1.54 7.78
CA GLN A 30 -1.03 -0.33 8.31
C GLN A 30 -0.17 0.85 7.83
N VAL A 31 -0.72 1.71 6.98
CA VAL A 31 -0.03 2.91 6.50
C VAL A 31 0.22 3.81 7.70
N GLY A 32 1.49 3.93 8.12
CA GLY A 32 1.90 4.78 9.24
C GLY A 32 1.47 6.23 9.02
N SER A 33 0.77 6.82 9.98
CA SER A 33 0.21 8.17 9.88
C SER A 33 1.28 9.28 9.84
N THR A 34 2.52 9.00 10.27
CA THR A 34 3.58 10.02 10.46
C THR A 34 4.67 10.00 9.40
N GLU A 35 4.72 9.00 8.52
CA GLU A 35 5.77 8.91 7.51
C GLU A 35 5.49 9.81 6.30
N ASN A 36 6.56 10.36 5.73
CA ASN A 36 6.49 11.06 4.44
C ASN A 36 6.34 10.02 3.33
N GLU A 37 5.50 10.32 2.35
CA GLU A 37 5.21 9.40 1.25
C GLU A 37 5.22 10.18 -0.06
N THR A 38 5.69 9.57 -1.13
CA THR A 38 5.41 10.02 -2.49
C THR A 38 4.99 8.80 -3.26
N ALA A 39 3.80 8.86 -3.86
CA ALA A 39 3.20 7.70 -4.48
C ALA A 39 2.35 8.09 -5.68
N TYR A 40 2.30 7.19 -6.67
CA TYR A 40 1.52 7.38 -7.87
C TYR A 40 0.26 6.51 -7.82
N PHE A 41 -0.88 7.08 -8.12
CA PHE A 41 -2.19 6.45 -8.02
C PHE A 41 -2.76 6.26 -9.41
N LEU A 42 -3.00 5.01 -9.78
CA LEU A 42 -3.41 4.58 -11.12
C LEU A 42 -4.63 3.65 -11.06
N SER A 43 -5.28 3.43 -12.20
CA SER A 43 -6.30 2.39 -12.38
C SER A 43 -6.38 1.96 -13.84
N ALA A 44 -7.10 0.87 -14.11
CA ALA A 44 -7.33 0.36 -15.47
C ALA A 44 -8.00 1.37 -16.42
N SER A 45 -8.55 2.48 -15.90
CA SER A 45 -9.09 3.58 -16.71
C SER A 45 -8.03 4.39 -17.46
N VAL A 46 -6.76 4.30 -17.04
CA VAL A 46 -5.65 4.99 -17.70
C VAL A 46 -5.27 4.23 -18.98
N PRO A 47 -5.13 4.89 -20.14
CA PRO A 47 -4.76 4.22 -21.38
C PRO A 47 -3.45 3.42 -21.25
N GLU A 48 -3.38 2.24 -21.83
CA GLU A 48 -2.28 1.28 -21.63
C GLU A 48 -0.87 1.86 -21.86
N LYS A 49 -0.65 2.58 -22.98
CA LYS A 49 0.65 3.21 -23.27
C LYS A 49 1.00 4.30 -22.26
N GLU A 50 0.00 5.07 -21.83
CA GLU A 50 0.18 6.10 -20.83
C GLU A 50 0.51 5.47 -19.47
N MET A 51 -0.22 4.42 -19.07
CA MET A 51 0.07 3.61 -17.89
C MET A 51 1.53 3.14 -17.87
N ALA A 52 2.01 2.58 -18.98
CA ALA A 52 3.40 2.11 -19.08
C ALA A 52 4.42 3.25 -18.88
N ILE A 53 4.20 4.41 -19.49
CA ILE A 53 5.07 5.59 -19.34
C ILE A 53 5.09 6.06 -17.88
N LEU A 54 3.93 6.14 -17.24
CA LEU A 54 3.79 6.62 -15.86
C LEU A 54 4.43 5.65 -14.87
N MET A 55 4.20 4.34 -15.03
CA MET A 55 4.85 3.30 -14.22
C MET A 55 6.37 3.35 -14.37
N LYS A 56 6.88 3.49 -15.60
CA LYS A 56 8.32 3.60 -15.85
C LYS A 56 8.94 4.84 -15.21
N ALA A 57 8.25 5.97 -15.28
CA ALA A 57 8.71 7.20 -14.63
C ALA A 57 8.76 7.03 -13.11
N ALA A 58 7.73 6.41 -12.52
CA ALA A 58 7.68 6.15 -11.08
C ALA A 58 8.80 5.20 -10.63
N GLU A 59 9.04 4.12 -11.40
CA GLU A 59 10.13 3.17 -11.16
C GLU A 59 11.50 3.83 -11.15
N ALA A 60 11.78 4.70 -12.13
CA ALA A 60 13.04 5.42 -12.24
C ALA A 60 13.33 6.37 -11.06
N ARG A 61 12.34 6.59 -10.19
CA ARG A 61 12.39 7.47 -9.01
C ARG A 61 12.11 6.72 -7.71
N ASP A 62 11.99 5.39 -7.76
CA ASP A 62 11.59 4.55 -6.63
C ASP A 62 10.28 4.99 -5.96
N ILE A 63 9.36 5.54 -6.77
CA ILE A 63 8.02 5.92 -6.32
C ILE A 63 7.10 4.70 -6.48
N PRO A 64 6.45 4.22 -5.40
CA PRO A 64 5.48 3.15 -5.50
C PRO A 64 4.26 3.58 -6.31
N VAL A 65 3.70 2.62 -7.04
CA VAL A 65 2.44 2.77 -7.77
C VAL A 65 1.35 2.00 -7.03
N TYR A 66 0.31 2.70 -6.59
CA TYR A 66 -0.92 2.11 -6.05
C TYR A 66 -1.98 2.04 -7.13
N PHE A 67 -2.54 0.85 -7.31
CA PHE A 67 -3.53 0.55 -8.33
C PHE A 67 -4.89 0.35 -7.69
N ARG A 68 -5.90 1.08 -8.17
CA ARG A 68 -7.28 0.98 -7.70
C ARG A 68 -8.08 0.01 -8.55
N GLY A 69 -8.82 -0.85 -7.83
CA GLY A 69 -9.87 -1.68 -8.39
C GLY A 69 -9.35 -2.84 -9.23
N LEU A 70 -10.29 -3.47 -9.94
CA LEU A 70 -10.04 -4.64 -10.77
C LEU A 70 -10.34 -4.33 -12.23
N VAL A 71 -9.56 -4.92 -13.13
CA VAL A 71 -9.86 -4.94 -14.55
C VAL A 71 -11.10 -5.82 -14.75
N GLY A 72 -12.17 -5.25 -15.30
CA GLY A 72 -13.40 -5.98 -15.60
C GLY A 72 -14.01 -6.70 -14.38
N ASP A 73 -13.85 -6.14 -13.17
CA ASP A 73 -14.32 -6.73 -11.91
C ASP A 73 -13.76 -8.14 -11.62
N SER A 74 -12.57 -8.47 -12.14
CA SER A 74 -11.96 -9.78 -12.00
C SER A 74 -10.49 -9.70 -11.57
N MET A 75 -10.16 -10.43 -10.50
CA MET A 75 -8.78 -10.62 -10.06
C MET A 75 -7.93 -11.32 -11.13
N GLU A 76 -8.51 -12.29 -11.82
CA GLU A 76 -7.81 -13.03 -12.88
C GLU A 76 -7.47 -12.11 -14.06
N GLN A 77 -8.42 -11.29 -14.51
CA GLN A 77 -8.15 -10.31 -15.57
C GLN A 77 -7.13 -9.27 -15.13
N THR A 78 -7.20 -8.83 -13.86
CA THR A 78 -6.23 -7.89 -13.28
C THR A 78 -4.82 -8.47 -13.28
N ALA A 79 -4.65 -9.72 -12.85
CA ALA A 79 -3.37 -10.41 -12.86
C ALA A 79 -2.83 -10.58 -14.29
N LYS A 80 -3.67 -11.00 -15.24
CA LYS A 80 -3.29 -11.12 -16.65
C LYS A 80 -2.86 -9.79 -17.24
N TYR A 81 -3.62 -8.72 -16.97
CA TYR A 81 -3.28 -7.37 -17.42
C TYR A 81 -1.95 -6.91 -16.84
N MET A 82 -1.71 -7.10 -15.54
CA MET A 82 -0.42 -6.73 -14.93
C MET A 82 0.75 -7.58 -15.44
N MET A 83 0.54 -8.89 -15.66
CA MET A 83 1.55 -9.76 -16.29
C MET A 83 1.86 -9.33 -17.72
N TYR A 84 0.85 -8.93 -18.48
CA TYR A 84 1.03 -8.33 -19.80
C TYR A 84 1.87 -7.04 -19.70
N MET A 85 1.52 -6.12 -18.80
CA MET A 85 2.29 -4.88 -18.60
C MET A 85 3.76 -5.16 -18.26
N VAL A 86 4.02 -6.07 -17.31
CA VAL A 86 5.38 -6.49 -16.90
C VAL A 86 6.13 -7.13 -18.07
N SER A 87 5.51 -8.01 -18.84
CA SER A 87 6.18 -8.73 -19.92
C SER A 87 6.44 -7.85 -21.15
N THR A 88 5.50 -6.98 -21.52
CA THR A 88 5.55 -6.12 -22.71
C THR A 88 6.34 -4.84 -22.47
N TYR A 89 6.05 -4.12 -21.39
CA TYR A 89 6.64 -2.81 -21.10
C TYR A 89 7.78 -2.88 -20.06
N LYS A 90 8.08 -4.07 -19.53
CA LYS A 90 9.15 -4.32 -18.56
C LYS A 90 9.00 -3.55 -17.25
N VAL A 91 7.78 -3.15 -16.90
CA VAL A 91 7.49 -2.50 -15.62
C VAL A 91 7.64 -3.49 -14.45
N ARG A 92 7.91 -2.99 -13.23
CA ARG A 92 8.05 -3.78 -12.00
C ARG A 92 6.71 -4.29 -11.45
N GLY A 93 5.60 -3.68 -11.86
CA GLY A 93 4.25 -3.99 -11.37
C GLY A 93 3.68 -2.89 -10.48
N VAL A 94 2.63 -3.22 -9.73
CA VAL A 94 1.87 -2.29 -8.88
C VAL A 94 1.56 -2.92 -7.52
N GLN A 95 1.19 -2.09 -6.56
CA GLN A 95 0.58 -2.50 -5.30
C GLN A 95 -0.93 -2.27 -5.35
N ILE A 96 -1.74 -3.22 -4.89
CA ILE A 96 -3.18 -3.02 -4.74
C ILE A 96 -3.44 -2.59 -3.30
N ASP A 97 -3.84 -1.32 -3.12
CA ASP A 97 -4.14 -0.76 -1.81
C ASP A 97 -5.33 0.22 -1.91
N PRO A 98 -6.56 -0.24 -1.65
CA PRO A 98 -7.73 0.63 -1.67
C PRO A 98 -7.74 1.65 -0.51
N VAL A 99 -7.13 1.31 0.64
CA VAL A 99 -7.13 2.16 1.83
C VAL A 99 -6.35 3.45 1.60
N ARG A 100 -5.26 3.40 0.83
CA ARG A 100 -4.51 4.62 0.45
C ARG A 100 -5.33 5.58 -0.41
N PHE A 101 -6.18 5.07 -1.32
CA PHE A 101 -7.04 5.94 -2.13
C PHE A 101 -8.02 6.73 -1.26
N ASP A 102 -8.65 6.06 -0.30
CA ASP A 102 -9.59 6.69 0.63
C ASP A 102 -8.88 7.67 1.57
N ARG A 103 -7.72 7.28 2.11
CA ARG A 103 -6.91 8.12 3.02
C ARG A 103 -6.54 9.46 2.42
N TYR A 104 -6.12 9.48 1.15
CA TYR A 104 -5.74 10.70 0.45
C TYR A 104 -6.91 11.37 -0.26
N GLY A 105 -8.10 10.75 -0.28
CA GLY A 105 -9.25 11.26 -1.00
C GLY A 105 -9.00 11.36 -2.51
N VAL A 106 -8.26 10.41 -3.10
CA VAL A 106 -7.93 10.40 -4.53
C VAL A 106 -9.19 10.03 -5.34
N LYS A 107 -9.85 11.05 -5.90
CA LYS A 107 -11.11 10.89 -6.65
C LYS A 107 -10.90 10.49 -8.10
N GLN A 108 -9.80 10.97 -8.70
CA GLN A 108 -9.49 10.81 -10.12
C GLN A 108 -8.09 10.23 -10.29
N VAL A 109 -7.85 9.56 -11.41
CA VAL A 109 -6.54 9.04 -11.79
C VAL A 109 -6.22 9.42 -13.24
N PRO A 110 -4.94 9.57 -13.61
CA PRO A 110 -3.75 9.41 -12.77
C PRO A 110 -3.58 10.55 -11.74
N ALA A 111 -2.96 10.23 -10.60
CA ALA A 111 -2.65 11.21 -9.57
C ALA A 111 -1.30 10.96 -8.89
N LEU A 112 -0.51 12.01 -8.70
CA LEU A 112 0.69 11.99 -7.85
C LEU A 112 0.34 12.56 -6.48
N VAL A 113 0.58 11.80 -5.42
CA VAL A 113 0.44 12.27 -4.04
C VAL A 113 1.82 12.45 -3.43
N LYS A 114 2.02 13.54 -2.69
CA LYS A 114 3.18 13.73 -1.81
C LYS A 114 2.71 14.13 -0.42
N LYS A 115 2.95 13.28 0.57
CA LYS A 115 2.68 13.53 2.00
C LYS A 115 3.94 14.06 2.69
N CYS A 116 3.74 15.08 3.52
CA CYS A 116 4.77 15.70 4.35
C CYS A 116 4.24 15.97 5.77
N GLY A 117 4.58 15.09 6.72
CA GLY A 117 3.95 15.10 8.05
C GLY A 117 2.44 14.89 7.93
N ASP A 118 1.63 15.77 8.52
CA ASP A 118 0.16 15.66 8.54
C ASP A 118 -0.54 16.24 7.29
N ARG A 119 0.23 16.74 6.31
CA ARG A 119 -0.29 17.37 5.09
C ARG A 119 0.09 16.56 3.86
N PHE A 120 -0.63 16.77 2.77
CA PHE A 120 -0.30 16.19 1.48
C PHE A 120 -0.74 17.10 0.33
N ASP A 121 -0.02 17.02 -0.77
CA ASP A 121 -0.41 17.59 -2.07
C ASP A 121 -0.84 16.48 -3.03
N ILE A 122 -1.77 16.80 -3.93
CA ILE A 122 -2.17 15.93 -5.03
C ILE A 122 -2.09 16.68 -6.35
N VAL A 123 -1.43 16.08 -7.34
CA VAL A 123 -1.44 16.55 -8.73
C VAL A 123 -2.17 15.53 -9.59
N TYR A 124 -3.25 15.95 -10.23
CA TYR A 124 -4.06 15.11 -11.11
C TYR A 124 -3.69 15.28 -12.58
N GLY A 125 -3.97 14.24 -13.37
CA GLY A 125 -3.96 14.27 -14.83
C GLY A 125 -2.64 13.83 -15.46
N ASN A 126 -2.63 13.82 -16.80
CA ASN A 126 -1.50 13.37 -17.62
C ASN A 126 -0.40 14.43 -17.68
N VAL A 127 0.29 14.61 -16.57
CA VAL A 127 1.45 15.49 -16.43
C VAL A 127 2.69 14.61 -16.25
N ALA A 128 3.79 14.94 -16.92
CA ALA A 128 5.05 14.23 -16.74
C ALA A 128 5.46 14.23 -15.25
N LEU A 129 5.91 13.09 -14.73
CA LEU A 129 6.20 12.92 -13.30
C LEU A 129 7.11 14.00 -12.72
N ASN A 130 8.20 14.34 -13.42
CA ASN A 130 9.13 15.39 -12.97
C ASN A 130 8.46 16.77 -12.90
N GLN A 131 7.55 17.05 -13.83
CA GLN A 131 6.78 18.29 -13.83
C GLN A 131 5.78 18.30 -12.67
N ALA A 132 5.07 17.20 -12.41
CA ALA A 132 4.17 17.08 -11.28
C ALA A 132 4.91 17.25 -9.93
N LEU A 133 6.09 16.63 -9.78
CA LEU A 133 6.96 16.84 -8.63
C LEU A 133 7.40 18.31 -8.50
N SER A 134 7.79 18.95 -9.61
CA SER A 134 8.16 20.37 -9.62
C SER A 134 7.00 21.28 -9.22
N MET A 135 5.76 20.98 -9.63
CA MET A 135 4.58 21.73 -9.19
C MET A 135 4.42 21.68 -7.66
N ILE A 136 4.59 20.50 -7.06
CA ILE A 136 4.53 20.34 -5.60
C ILE A 136 5.68 21.11 -4.92
N GLU A 137 6.89 20.98 -5.45
CA GLU A 137 8.07 21.63 -4.87
C GLU A 137 8.04 23.16 -4.94
N THR A 138 7.35 23.73 -5.93
CA THR A 138 7.29 25.18 -6.15
C THR A 138 6.04 25.84 -5.58
N ARG A 139 4.90 25.14 -5.59
CA ARG A 139 3.58 25.73 -5.28
C ARG A 139 2.80 24.98 -4.20
N GLY A 140 3.18 23.74 -3.90
CA GLY A 140 2.47 22.88 -2.94
C GLY A 140 2.78 23.18 -1.48
N ASP A 141 1.98 22.59 -0.60
CA ASP A 141 2.17 22.64 0.84
C ASP A 141 3.39 21.83 1.31
N CYS A 142 3.77 20.81 0.53
CA CYS A 142 4.92 19.92 0.72
C CYS A 142 6.18 20.38 -0.02
N ARG A 143 6.28 21.66 -0.35
CA ARG A 143 7.54 22.28 -0.81
C ARG A 143 8.67 22.10 0.21
N LYS A 144 9.89 21.86 -0.28
CA LYS A 144 11.08 21.87 0.59
C LYS A 144 11.24 23.27 1.16
N LYS A 145 11.23 23.39 2.49
CA LYS A 145 11.68 24.62 3.15
C LYS A 145 13.20 24.64 3.04
N SER A 146 13.75 25.74 2.51
CA SER A 146 15.20 25.98 2.47
C SER A 146 15.79 26.10 3.86
#